data_AF-A0A453RR00-F1
#
_entry.id   AF-A0A453RR00-F1
#
_cell.length_a   1.000
_cell.length_b   1.000
_cell.length_c   1.000
_cell.angle_alpha   90.00
_cell.angle_beta   90.00
_cell.angle_gamma   90.00
#
_symmetry.space_group_name_H-M   'P 1'
#
loop_
_entity.id
_entity.type
_entity.pdbx_description
1 polymer ?
#
loop_
_entity_poly.entity_id
_entity_poly.type
_entity_poly.pdbx_seq_one_letter_code
_entity_poly.pdbx_strand_id
1 'polypeptide(L)'
;MCPSSQIIDAVVAARILNATLVVPKLDQTSFWKDASDFAEIFNADWFISFLSKDVRIVKELPKIGGKLWAPHRMRVPRKCTQRCYLNRVLPALVKKHVVRLTKFDYRLANRLDSDLQKLRCRVNYHALRFTDPIQEMGEKIIQRMRERSTYFIALHLRCPHFKFS
;
A
#
# COMPACT_ATOMS: atom_id res chain seq x y z
N MET A 1 -15.20 9.97 -1.97
CA MET A 1 -14.69 8.59 -1.79
C MET A 1 -13.18 8.65 -1.84
N CYS A 2 -12.47 8.04 -0.90
CA CYS A 2 -11.01 8.05 -0.95
C CYS A 2 -10.45 7.09 -2.01
N PRO A 3 -9.30 7.42 -2.61
CA PRO A 3 -8.69 6.57 -3.63
C PRO A 3 -8.41 5.16 -3.11
N SER A 4 -8.63 4.16 -3.95
CA SER A 4 -8.14 2.80 -3.72
C SER A 4 -6.76 2.66 -4.37
N SER A 5 -5.80 2.17 -3.59
CA SER A 5 -4.49 1.75 -4.07
C SER A 5 -4.15 0.40 -3.41
N GLN A 6 -3.21 -0.33 -4.00
CA GLN A 6 -2.83 -1.67 -3.52
C GLN A 6 -2.30 -1.64 -2.08
N ILE A 7 -1.50 -0.62 -1.74
CA ILE A 7 -0.93 -0.45 -0.41
C ILE A 7 -2.02 -0.11 0.61
N ILE A 8 -2.90 0.83 0.25
CA ILE A 8 -4.03 1.24 1.10
C ILE A 8 -4.96 0.06 1.38
N ASP A 9 -5.33 -0.68 0.34
CA ASP A 9 -6.21 -1.84 0.46
C ASP A 9 -5.58 -2.98 1.27
N ALA A 10 -4.24 -3.08 1.30
CA ALA A 10 -3.54 -4.08 2.10
C ALA A 10 -3.66 -3.79 3.61
N VAL A 11 -3.56 -2.52 4.00
CA VAL A 11 -3.80 -2.09 5.40
C VAL A 11 -5.23 -2.41 5.82
N VAL A 12 -6.20 -2.08 4.96
CA VAL A 12 -7.61 -2.35 5.27
C VAL A 12 -7.92 -3.84 5.31
N ALA A 13 -7.33 -4.65 4.42
CA ALA A 13 -7.44 -6.10 4.46
C ALA A 13 -6.86 -6.67 5.76
N ALA A 14 -5.71 -6.17 6.22
CA ALA A 14 -5.14 -6.57 7.50
C ALA A 14 -6.06 -6.19 8.68
N ARG A 15 -6.68 -5.00 8.65
CA ARG A 15 -7.68 -4.58 9.65
C ARG A 15 -8.89 -5.50 9.69
N ILE A 16 -9.44 -5.87 8.53
CA ILE A 16 -10.57 -6.80 8.39
C ILE A 16 -10.25 -8.16 9.00
N LEU A 17 -9.04 -8.66 8.76
CA LEU A 17 -8.59 -9.97 9.22
C LEU A 17 -8.09 -9.95 10.68
N ASN A 18 -8.05 -8.77 11.32
CA ASN A 18 -7.37 -8.54 12.60
C ASN A 18 -5.94 -9.12 12.61
N ALA A 19 -5.23 -8.94 11.50
CA ALA A 19 -3.95 -9.57 11.24
C ALA A 19 -2.79 -8.56 11.34
N THR A 20 -1.57 -9.09 11.47
CA THR A 20 -0.36 -8.27 11.37
C THR A 20 0.03 -8.12 9.91
N LEU A 21 0.24 -6.88 9.49
CA LEU A 21 0.74 -6.57 8.15
C LEU A 21 2.27 -6.56 8.17
N VAL A 22 2.89 -7.24 7.21
CA VAL A 22 4.31 -7.01 6.91
C VAL A 22 4.38 -5.86 5.89
N VAL A 23 5.33 -4.94 6.06
CA VAL A 23 5.54 -3.84 5.10
C VAL A 23 5.51 -4.38 3.67
N PRO A 24 4.66 -3.85 2.77
CA PRO A 24 4.49 -4.40 1.44
C PRO A 24 5.79 -4.37 0.63
N LYS A 25 6.06 -5.47 -0.08
CA LYS A 25 7.10 -5.49 -1.11
C LYS A 25 6.53 -4.94 -2.41
N LEU A 26 7.16 -3.91 -2.95
CA LEU A 26 6.78 -3.31 -4.22
C LEU A 26 7.23 -4.23 -5.37
N ASP A 27 6.45 -4.25 -6.43
CA ASP A 27 6.78 -5.05 -7.61
C ASP A 27 7.75 -4.27 -8.51
N GLN A 28 8.99 -4.73 -8.56
CA GLN A 28 10.09 -4.14 -9.31
C GLN A 28 10.14 -4.61 -10.78
N THR A 29 9.22 -5.49 -11.21
CA THR A 29 9.35 -6.22 -12.48
C THR A 29 8.30 -5.89 -13.54
N SER A 30 7.16 -5.29 -13.15
CA SER A 30 5.98 -5.27 -14.02
C SER A 30 5.82 -4.03 -14.92
N PHE A 31 6.26 -2.85 -14.48
CA PHE A 31 5.95 -1.60 -15.21
C PHE A 31 7.09 -0.57 -15.24
N TRP A 32 7.94 -0.56 -14.22
CA TRP A 32 9.06 0.37 -14.11
C TRP A 32 10.31 -0.47 -13.85
N LYS A 33 11.45 -0.13 -14.48
CA LYS A 33 12.77 -0.69 -14.12
C LYS A 33 13.31 -0.06 -12.83
N ASP A 34 12.41 0.30 -11.92
CA ASP A 34 12.74 0.87 -10.64
C ASP A 34 12.83 -0.28 -9.65
N ALA A 35 14.02 -0.51 -9.11
CA ALA A 35 14.29 -1.52 -8.10
C ALA A 35 14.02 -0.99 -6.68
N SER A 36 13.45 0.22 -6.56
CA SER A 36 13.24 0.84 -5.26
C SER A 36 12.32 0.01 -4.37
N ASP A 37 12.73 -0.17 -3.12
CA ASP A 37 11.95 -0.81 -2.07
C ASP A 37 11.01 0.20 -1.38
N PHE A 38 10.08 -0.32 -0.57
CA PHE A 38 9.07 0.51 0.11
C PHE A 38 9.70 1.64 0.94
N ALA A 39 10.79 1.36 1.64
CA ALA A 39 11.45 2.31 2.54
C ALA A 39 12.27 3.40 1.80
N GLU A 40 12.58 3.19 0.52
CA GLU A 40 13.27 4.19 -0.31
C GLU A 40 12.28 5.23 -0.86
N ILE A 41 11.03 4.81 -1.09
CA ILE A 41 9.95 5.68 -1.57
C ILE A 41 9.19 6.31 -0.41
N PHE A 42 8.84 5.53 0.62
CA PHE A 42 8.00 5.97 1.73
C PHE A 42 8.74 5.88 3.07
N ASN A 43 8.44 6.80 3.97
CA ASN A 43 8.92 6.74 5.35
C ASN A 43 8.24 5.58 6.10
N ALA A 44 8.93 4.43 6.16
CA ALA A 44 8.40 3.20 6.73
C ALA A 44 8.15 3.30 8.24
N ASP A 45 9.00 4.02 8.99
CA ASP A 45 8.84 4.18 10.44
C ASP A 45 7.65 5.07 10.79
N TRP A 46 7.44 6.14 10.02
CA TRP A 46 6.21 6.93 10.10
C TRP A 46 4.97 6.08 9.77
N PHE A 47 5.02 5.30 8.69
CA PHE A 47 3.91 4.44 8.28
C PHE A 47 3.51 3.44 9.38
N ILE A 48 4.50 2.81 10.03
CA ILE A 48 4.28 1.85 11.13
C ILE A 48 3.73 2.55 12.38
N SER A 49 4.38 3.64 12.81
CA SER A 49 4.00 4.35 14.04
C SER A 49 2.63 5.02 13.93
N PHE A 50 2.33 5.68 12.80
CA PHE A 50 1.07 6.35 12.54
C PHE A 50 -0.13 5.38 12.56
N LEU A 51 0.05 4.17 12.00
CA LEU A 51 -1.01 3.16 11.90
C LEU A 51 -1.07 2.20 13.09
N SER A 52 -0.20 2.35 14.09
CA SER A 52 -0.06 1.43 15.22
C SER A 52 -1.37 1.16 15.99
N LYS A 53 -2.28 2.14 16.05
CA LYS A 53 -3.61 2.02 16.69
C LYS A 53 -4.66 1.34 15.80
N ASP A 54 -4.42 1.27 14.50
CA ASP A 54 -5.34 0.71 13.52
C ASP A 54 -4.98 -0.74 13.16
N VAL A 55 -3.70 -0.98 12.86
CA VAL A 55 -3.18 -2.28 12.41
C VAL A 55 -1.76 -2.46 12.94
N ARG A 56 -1.44 -3.66 13.42
CA ARG A 56 -0.04 -3.99 13.76
C ARG A 56 0.77 -4.18 12.49
N ILE A 57 1.84 -3.42 12.31
CA ILE A 57 2.71 -3.48 11.14
C ILE A 57 4.15 -3.83 11.57
N VAL A 58 4.79 -4.75 10.86
CA VAL A 58 6.20 -5.12 11.07
C VAL A 58 6.99 -4.98 9.77
N LYS A 59 8.27 -4.61 9.86
CA LYS A 59 9.15 -4.45 8.68
C LYS A 59 9.38 -5.78 7.96
N GLU A 60 9.59 -6.84 8.73
CA GLU A 60 9.92 -8.17 8.21
C GLU A 60 9.16 -9.27 8.96
N LEU A 61 9.13 -10.46 8.38
CA LEU A 61 8.57 -11.64 9.04
C LEU A 61 9.45 -12.04 10.25
N PRO A 62 8.84 -12.39 11.40
CA PRO A 62 9.60 -12.86 12.55
C PRO A 62 10.33 -14.17 12.22
N LYS A 63 11.58 -14.27 12.67
CA LYS A 63 12.35 -15.53 12.65
C LYS A 63 11.94 -16.35 13.87
N ILE A 64 11.37 -17.55 13.67
CA ILE A 64 11.02 -18.47 14.77
C ILE A 64 11.90 -19.71 14.62
N GLY A 65 12.75 -19.99 15.62
CA GLY A 65 13.68 -21.13 15.57
C GLY A 65 14.73 -21.05 14.44
N GLY A 66 15.15 -19.84 14.06
CA GLY A 66 16.18 -19.63 13.03
C GLY A 66 15.74 -19.81 11.58
N LYS A 67 14.49 -20.26 11.32
CA LYS A 67 13.94 -20.39 9.95
C LYS A 67 12.91 -19.29 9.66
N LEU A 68 13.03 -18.69 8.47
CA LEU A 68 12.00 -17.82 7.91
C LEU A 68 10.78 -18.65 7.50
N TRP A 69 9.59 -18.22 7.91
CA TRP A 69 8.35 -18.83 7.46
C TRP A 69 8.21 -18.65 5.95
N ALA A 70 8.07 -19.76 5.21
CA ALA A 70 7.74 -19.72 3.80
C ALA A 70 6.29 -19.25 3.63
N PRO A 71 6.03 -18.06 3.07
CA PRO A 71 4.67 -17.54 2.99
C PRO A 71 3.83 -18.38 2.04
N HIS A 72 2.64 -18.78 2.47
CA HIS A 72 1.68 -19.43 1.58
C HIS A 72 1.15 -18.40 0.58
N ARG A 73 1.47 -18.59 -0.70
CA ARG A 73 1.00 -17.70 -1.78
C ARG A 73 -0.43 -18.03 -2.13
N MET A 74 -1.30 -17.02 -2.13
CA MET A 74 -2.66 -17.17 -2.64
C MET A 74 -3.13 -15.91 -3.36
N ARG A 75 -4.17 -16.07 -4.18
CA ARG A 75 -4.79 -14.97 -4.92
C ARG A 75 -6.23 -14.78 -4.48
N VAL A 76 -6.59 -13.53 -4.21
CA VAL A 76 -7.96 -13.16 -3.83
C VAL A 76 -8.77 -12.85 -5.10
N PRO A 77 -10.08 -13.14 -5.14
CA PRO A 77 -10.95 -12.64 -6.20
C PRO A 77 -10.90 -11.11 -6.31
N ARG A 78 -11.17 -10.56 -7.50
CA ARG A 78 -11.27 -9.10 -7.67
C ARG A 78 -12.48 -8.58 -6.91
N LYS A 79 -12.37 -7.39 -6.33
CA LYS A 79 -13.43 -6.69 -5.57
C LYS A 79 -14.04 -7.56 -4.45
N CYS A 80 -13.21 -8.36 -3.77
CA CYS A 80 -13.63 -9.19 -2.65
C CYS A 80 -14.11 -8.31 -1.49
N THR A 81 -15.30 -8.60 -0.97
CA THR A 81 -15.90 -7.91 0.18
C THR A 81 -15.27 -8.35 1.49
N GLN A 82 -15.55 -7.65 2.60
CA GLN A 82 -15.12 -8.04 3.94
C GLN A 82 -15.46 -9.51 4.27
N ARG A 83 -16.69 -9.94 4.01
CA ARG A 83 -17.12 -11.34 4.18
C ARG A 83 -16.31 -12.31 3.33
N CYS A 84 -15.96 -11.91 2.10
CA CYS A 84 -15.12 -12.72 1.23
C CYS A 84 -13.69 -12.89 1.78
N TYR A 85 -13.09 -11.86 2.41
CA TYR A 85 -11.80 -11.98 3.09
C TYR A 85 -11.87 -12.91 4.30
N LEU A 86 -12.90 -12.74 5.15
CA LEU A 86 -13.11 -13.59 6.33
C LEU A 86 -13.35 -15.06 5.94
N ASN A 87 -14.07 -15.33 4.84
CA ASN A 87 -14.36 -16.71 4.45
C ASN A 87 -13.21 -17.39 3.69
N ARG A 88 -12.34 -16.64 3.02
CA ARG A 88 -11.31 -17.22 2.13
C ARG A 88 -9.89 -17.04 2.63
N VAL A 89 -9.56 -15.85 3.13
CA VAL A 89 -8.18 -15.51 3.53
C VAL A 89 -7.94 -15.87 4.99
N LEU A 90 -8.91 -15.62 5.88
CA LEU A 90 -8.75 -15.93 7.30
C LEU A 90 -8.48 -17.43 7.57
N PRO A 91 -9.17 -18.41 6.94
CA PRO A 91 -8.87 -19.83 7.18
C PRO A 91 -7.46 -20.22 6.70
N ALA A 92 -7.02 -19.66 5.56
CA ALA A 92 -5.67 -19.87 5.07
C ALA A 92 -4.63 -19.25 6.01
N LEU A 93 -4.92 -18.05 6.53
CA LEU A 93 -4.06 -17.35 7.49
C LEU A 93 -3.95 -18.13 8.80
N VAL A 94 -5.04 -18.64 9.36
CA VAL A 94 -4.99 -19.45 10.59
C VAL A 94 -4.22 -20.75 10.37
N LYS A 95 -4.44 -21.43 9.24
CA LYS A 95 -3.79 -22.71 8.93
C LYS A 95 -2.31 -22.58 8.59
N LYS A 96 -1.90 -21.48 7.95
CA LYS A 96 -0.54 -21.30 7.41
C LYS A 96 0.28 -20.25 8.15
N HIS A 97 -0.35 -19.50 9.06
CA HIS A 97 0.11 -18.32 9.83
C HIS A 97 0.71 -17.16 9.03
N VAL A 98 1.32 -17.42 7.87
CA VAL A 98 1.88 -16.43 6.96
C VAL A 98 1.31 -16.65 5.57
N VAL A 99 0.62 -15.63 5.07
CA VAL A 99 0.00 -15.63 3.74
C VAL A 99 0.52 -14.43 2.94
N ARG A 100 0.98 -14.69 1.71
CA ARG A 100 1.34 -13.66 0.74
C ARG A 100 0.25 -13.57 -0.32
N LEU A 101 -0.51 -12.48 -0.31
CA LEU A 101 -1.48 -12.18 -1.35
C LEU A 101 -0.74 -11.66 -2.58
N THR A 102 -0.79 -12.41 -3.68
CA THR A 102 -0.11 -12.04 -4.93
C THR A 102 -1.05 -11.32 -5.88
N LYS A 103 -0.50 -10.45 -6.74
CA LYS A 103 -1.27 -9.62 -7.70
C LYS A 103 -2.40 -8.89 -6.97
N PHE A 104 -2.05 -8.06 -5.98
CA PHE A 104 -3.00 -7.42 -5.09
C PHE A 104 -3.67 -6.17 -5.71
N ASP A 105 -3.91 -6.22 -7.02
CA ASP A 105 -4.61 -5.20 -7.78
C ASP A 105 -6.13 -5.42 -7.67
N TYR A 106 -6.87 -4.36 -7.28
CA TYR A 106 -8.33 -4.36 -7.25
C TYR A 106 -8.94 -5.55 -6.48
N ARG A 107 -8.29 -6.00 -5.40
CA ARG A 107 -8.71 -7.19 -4.64
C ARG A 107 -9.68 -6.87 -3.52
N LEU A 108 -9.70 -5.65 -3.00
CA LEU A 108 -10.69 -5.21 -2.01
C LEU A 108 -11.84 -4.48 -2.70
N ALA A 109 -13.07 -4.72 -2.25
CA ALA A 109 -14.25 -4.04 -2.78
C ALA A 109 -14.17 -2.51 -2.54
N ASN A 110 -14.74 -1.72 -3.46
CA ASN A 110 -14.78 -0.26 -3.31
C ASN A 110 -15.81 0.18 -2.27
N ARG A 111 -16.93 -0.54 -2.15
CA ARG A 111 -17.95 -0.31 -1.14
C ARG A 111 -17.53 -1.03 0.14
N LEU A 112 -17.13 -0.25 1.13
CA LEU A 112 -16.76 -0.66 2.47
C LEU A 112 -17.55 0.18 3.47
N ASP A 113 -17.67 -0.35 4.68
CA ASP A 113 -18.24 0.37 5.82
C ASP A 113 -17.47 1.66 6.12
N SER A 114 -18.17 2.63 6.72
CA SER A 114 -17.67 4.00 6.91
C SER A 114 -16.30 4.04 7.57
N ASP A 115 -16.06 3.23 8.60
CA ASP A 115 -14.79 3.25 9.33
C ASP A 115 -13.63 2.67 8.51
N LEU A 116 -13.88 1.66 7.67
CA LEU A 116 -12.87 1.16 6.75
C LEU A 116 -12.57 2.16 5.63
N GLN A 117 -13.56 2.93 5.18
CA GLN A 117 -13.32 4.03 4.24
C GLN A 117 -12.49 5.16 4.88
N LYS A 118 -12.80 5.53 6.13
CA LYS A 118 -11.99 6.50 6.89
C LYS A 118 -10.56 6.00 7.05
N LEU A 119 -10.36 4.72 7.34
CA LEU A 119 -9.03 4.12 7.38
C LEU A 119 -8.32 4.23 6.02
N ARG A 120 -8.99 3.94 4.90
CA ARG A 120 -8.41 4.15 3.55
C ARG A 120 -7.91 5.58 3.37
N CYS A 121 -8.74 6.56 3.72
CA CYS A 121 -8.38 7.97 3.62
C CYS A 121 -7.15 8.31 4.46
N ARG A 122 -7.13 7.89 5.74
CA ARG A 122 -6.02 8.17 6.65
C ARG A 122 -4.72 7.54 6.17
N VAL A 123 -4.76 6.32 5.66
CA VAL A 123 -3.59 5.67 5.07
C VAL A 123 -3.08 6.46 3.87
N ASN A 124 -3.99 6.85 2.96
CA ASN A 124 -3.63 7.58 1.74
C ASN A 124 -3.00 8.95 2.00
N TYR A 125 -3.63 9.76 2.86
CA TYR A 125 -3.26 11.16 3.01
C TYR A 125 -2.27 11.43 4.15
N HIS A 126 -2.17 10.52 5.12
CA HIS A 126 -1.36 10.76 6.31
C HIS A 126 -0.30 9.70 6.57
N ALA A 127 -0.61 8.41 6.38
CA ALA A 127 0.35 7.35 6.67
C ALA A 127 1.40 7.16 5.55
N LEU A 128 1.00 7.28 4.29
CA LEU A 128 1.90 7.19 3.14
C LEU A 128 2.59 8.52 2.87
N ARG A 129 3.65 8.78 3.62
CA ARG A 129 4.55 9.91 3.40
C ARG A 129 5.76 9.46 2.60
N PHE A 130 6.13 10.26 1.61
CA PHE A 130 7.39 10.03 0.88
C PHE A 130 8.59 10.20 1.81
N THR A 131 9.74 9.65 1.43
CA THR A 131 11.01 9.94 2.12
C THR A 131 11.38 11.42 1.99
N ASP A 132 12.16 11.92 2.95
CA ASP A 132 12.55 13.34 3.00
C ASP A 132 13.21 13.82 1.71
N PRO A 133 14.12 13.06 1.06
CA PRO A 133 14.71 13.48 -0.22
C PRO A 133 13.68 13.69 -1.35
N ILE A 134 12.64 12.86 -1.39
CA ILE A 134 11.56 12.99 -2.40
C ILE A 134 10.69 14.21 -2.07
N GLN A 135 10.38 14.45 -0.80
CA GLN A 135 9.61 15.63 -0.38
C GLN A 135 10.37 16.92 -0.66
N GLU A 136 11.63 17.01 -0.28
CA GLU A 136 12.51 18.15 -0.54
C GLU A 136 12.62 18.46 -2.04
N MET A 137 12.77 17.42 -2.87
CA MET A 137 12.78 17.59 -4.32
C MET A 137 11.44 18.15 -4.83
N GLY A 138 10.32 17.64 -4.34
CA GLY A 138 8.99 18.13 -4.68
C GLY A 138 8.80 19.61 -4.30
N GLU A 139 9.21 19.98 -3.08
CA GLU A 139 9.15 21.36 -2.58
C GLU A 139 10.02 22.30 -3.43
N LYS A 140 11.24 21.87 -3.78
CA LYS A 140 12.14 22.64 -4.64
C LYS A 140 11.57 22.89 -6.03
N ILE A 141 10.87 21.92 -6.61
CA ILE A 141 10.16 22.09 -7.88
C ILE A 141 9.03 23.12 -7.73
N ILE A 142 8.22 23.00 -6.68
CA ILE A 142 7.12 23.93 -6.41
C ILE A 142 7.65 25.36 -6.22
N GLN A 143 8.73 25.52 -5.46
CA GLN A 143 9.38 26.81 -5.21
C GLN A 143 9.79 27.46 -6.53
N ARG A 144 10.52 26.73 -7.40
CA ARG A 144 10.97 27.24 -8.70
C ARG A 144 9.82 27.62 -9.64
N MET A 145 8.70 26.90 -9.58
CA MET A 145 7.52 27.25 -10.37
C MET A 145 6.89 28.55 -9.87
N ARG A 146 6.81 28.72 -8.54
CA ARG A 146 6.27 29.95 -7.91
C ARG A 146 7.14 31.18 -8.13
N GLU A 147 8.46 31.02 -8.22
CA GLU A 147 9.39 32.09 -8.58
C GLU A 147 9.13 32.64 -10.00
N ARG A 148 8.57 31.83 -10.91
CA ARG A 148 8.26 32.25 -12.28
C ARG A 148 6.83 32.78 -12.45
N SER A 149 5.88 32.24 -11.69
CA SER A 149 4.48 32.66 -11.75
C SER A 149 3.78 32.38 -10.42
N THR A 150 3.00 33.34 -9.94
CA THR A 150 2.16 33.21 -8.74
C THR A 150 1.18 32.04 -8.84
N TYR A 151 0.75 31.70 -10.07
CA TYR A 151 -0.20 30.64 -10.35
C TYR A 151 0.35 29.68 -11.41
N PHE A 152 0.23 28.38 -11.16
CA PHE A 152 0.55 27.33 -12.12
C PHE A 152 -0.47 26.19 -12.02
N ILE A 153 -0.63 25.44 -13.10
CA ILE A 153 -1.52 24.27 -13.17
C ILE A 153 -0.63 23.03 -13.37
N ALA A 154 -0.83 22.01 -12.55
CA ALA A 154 -0.20 20.70 -12.71
C ALA A 154 -1.24 19.71 -13.26
N LEU A 155 -0.95 19.12 -14.41
CA LEU A 155 -1.81 18.13 -15.06
C LEU A 155 -1.09 16.78 -15.15
N HIS A 156 -1.60 15.76 -14.47
CA HIS A 156 -1.10 14.39 -14.59
C HIS A 156 -1.95 13.63 -15.61
N LEU A 157 -1.42 13.48 -16.83
CA LEU A 157 -2.05 12.70 -17.90
C LEU A 157 -1.55 11.25 -17.85
N ARG A 158 -2.44 10.32 -17.53
CA ARG A 158 -2.14 8.89 -17.59
C ARG A 158 -2.55 8.32 -18.95
N CYS A 159 -1.59 8.20 -19.87
CA CYS A 159 -1.81 7.56 -21.16
C CYS A 159 -1.11 6.19 -21.24
N PRO A 160 -1.84 5.08 -21.08
CA PRO A 160 -1.24 3.74 -21.09
C PRO A 160 -0.88 3.20 -22.50
N HIS A 161 -1.16 3.93 -23.58
CA HIS A 161 -1.04 3.45 -24.96
C HIS A 161 -0.33 4.40 -25.95
N PHE A 162 0.57 5.28 -25.51
CA PHE A 162 1.42 6.00 -26.47
C PHE A 162 2.46 5.04 -27.06
N LYS A 163 2.21 4.52 -28.26
CA LYS A 163 3.26 4.08 -29.17
C LYS A 163 3.72 5.32 -29.92
N PHE A 164 4.98 5.73 -29.75
CA PHE A 164 5.59 6.67 -30.66
C PHE A 164 5.66 5.98 -32.04
N SER A 165 4.88 6.49 -32.98
CA SER A 165 4.99 6.19 -34.42
C SER A 165 6.16 6.94 -35.02
#